data_AF-A0AAD8L8V7-F1
#
_entry.id   AF-A0AAD8L8V7-F1
#
_cell.length_a   1.000
_cell.length_b   1.000
_cell.length_c   1.000
_cell.angle_alpha   90.00
_cell.angle_beta   90.00
_cell.angle_gamma   90.00
#
_symmetry.space_group_name_H-M   'P 1'
#
loop_
_entity.id
_entity.type
_entity.pdbx_description
1 polymer ?
#
loop_
_entity_poly.entity_id
_entity_poly.type
_entity_poly.pdbx_seq_one_letter_code
_entity_poly.pdbx_strand_id
1 'polypeptide(L)'
;MVKLVDELGSSLGSSWGEGQAHRLLAHHPREDHTFSGEMQHSTSCHSTLHLNQSIMDYIQIPLTVYASIFLLTMFFLVWLRRKPLPPGPMGWPIIGNMLMMDQLTHRGLAKLAEKYGGILHLKMGFSHTVAVSSPEMARQILQVQDHIFANRPATIAITYLTYDRVDMAFADYTPFWRQMRKLSVMKLFSRKRAESWDSVRDEVDSMVKSTAINSGTPVNLGELVFGLTHDIIYRAAFGSTSHDDKEEFIRILQEYTKLFGAFNLADFIPWLGFIDPAGLNTRLPAARSALDRFIDKIIDEHLSKGKKEDDDNVENDMVDEMLAFYSEEGKVSETEELQNAIKLTRDNIKAIIMDVMFGGTETVASAIEWALTELMHTPEALKCVQQELADVVGLDRRVEESDFEKLTYFKCVVKETLRLHPPIPVSLHKSSEDTKVEGYHIPKGTRVMVNAYAINRDKNYWEDPNTFNPSRFLKNGAPDFKGSNYEFLPFGSGRRSCPGMQLGLYAMEMALVHLLHCFTWELPDGMKPSEIDMGDVYGLTAPKAIRLVAVPTPRLLCPLY
;
A
#
# COMPACT_ATOMS: atom_id res chain seq x y z
N MET A 1 4.48 6.40 -20.52
CA MET A 1 5.86 6.05 -20.94
C MET A 1 5.92 5.65 -22.41
N VAL A 2 5.00 4.84 -22.93
CA VAL A 2 4.88 4.56 -24.40
C VAL A 2 4.74 5.86 -25.21
N LYS A 3 3.86 6.78 -24.80
CA LYS A 3 3.76 8.13 -25.42
C LYS A 3 5.03 8.99 -25.35
N LEU A 4 5.90 8.77 -24.36
CA LEU A 4 7.14 9.54 -24.19
C LEU A 4 8.28 8.97 -25.07
N VAL A 5 8.20 7.68 -25.41
CA VAL A 5 9.13 7.01 -26.33
C VAL A 5 8.77 7.34 -27.78
N ASP A 6 7.48 7.48 -28.09
CA ASP A 6 7.01 7.91 -29.43
C ASP A 6 7.41 9.36 -29.75
N GLU A 7 7.36 10.27 -28.76
CA GLU A 7 7.77 11.67 -28.98
C GLU A 7 9.30 11.82 -29.12
N LEU A 8 10.09 11.01 -28.42
CA LEU A 8 11.56 11.03 -28.53
C LEU A 8 12.10 10.25 -29.75
N GLY A 9 11.29 9.38 -30.38
CA GLY A 9 11.64 8.68 -31.61
C GLY A 9 11.52 9.52 -32.89
N SER A 10 10.90 10.71 -32.81
CA SER A 10 10.59 11.55 -33.98
C SER A 10 11.71 12.52 -34.41
N SER A 11 12.83 12.61 -33.68
CA SER A 11 13.88 13.61 -33.97
C SER A 11 15.17 13.08 -34.60
N LEU A 12 15.25 11.79 -34.96
CA LEU A 12 16.44 11.22 -35.59
C LEU A 12 16.06 10.23 -36.71
N GLY A 13 15.82 10.76 -37.90
CA GLY A 13 15.62 9.93 -39.08
C GLY A 13 15.34 10.72 -40.36
N SER A 14 16.38 11.28 -41.00
CA SER A 14 16.37 11.48 -42.45
C SER A 14 17.79 11.68 -43.01
N SER A 15 18.33 10.64 -43.63
CA SER A 15 18.90 10.72 -44.99
C SER A 15 19.66 9.43 -45.32
N TRP A 16 18.96 8.51 -45.96
CA TRP A 16 19.58 7.57 -46.89
C TRP A 16 18.72 7.58 -48.15
N GLY A 17 19.28 8.14 -49.23
CA GLY A 17 18.74 8.11 -50.57
C GLY A 17 19.71 7.33 -51.46
N GLU A 18 19.20 6.28 -52.07
CA GLU A 18 19.88 5.33 -52.95
C GLU A 18 20.32 5.93 -54.29
N GLY A 19 21.29 5.27 -54.93
CA GLY A 19 21.23 5.03 -56.37
C GLY A 19 22.44 5.50 -57.19
N GLN A 20 23.26 4.55 -57.64
CA GLN A 20 23.40 4.13 -59.06
C GLN A 20 24.78 3.53 -59.36
N ALA A 21 24.74 2.42 -60.10
CA ALA A 21 25.87 1.74 -60.72
C ALA A 21 26.19 2.37 -62.08
N HIS A 22 27.47 2.41 -62.50
CA HIS A 22 27.96 1.83 -63.77
C HIS A 22 29.48 2.02 -63.98
N ARG A 23 30.05 0.95 -64.57
CA ARG A 23 31.38 0.69 -65.17
C ARG A 23 32.06 1.86 -65.93
N LEU A 24 33.41 1.90 -65.97
CA LEU A 24 34.26 1.54 -67.14
C LEU A 24 35.73 2.04 -67.04
N LEU A 25 36.66 1.16 -67.44
CA LEU A 25 37.96 1.36 -68.16
C LEU A 25 39.10 2.15 -67.45
N ALA A 26 40.21 1.49 -67.05
CA ALA A 26 41.36 1.05 -67.86
C ALA A 26 42.27 2.19 -68.36
N HIS A 27 43.50 2.29 -67.83
CA HIS A 27 44.75 2.46 -68.61
C HIS A 27 46.00 2.51 -67.72
N HIS A 28 46.91 1.55 -67.97
CA HIS A 28 48.37 1.69 -67.79
C HIS A 28 48.94 2.35 -69.06
N PRO A 29 50.15 2.98 -69.05
CA PRO A 29 51.43 2.25 -69.13
C PRO A 29 52.64 2.93 -68.39
N ARG A 30 53.69 2.16 -67.99
CA ARG A 30 55.11 2.10 -68.50
C ARG A 30 55.91 3.43 -68.38
N GLU A 31 57.23 3.49 -68.12
CA GLU A 31 58.44 2.70 -68.41
C GLU A 31 59.58 3.35 -67.55
N ASP A 32 60.44 2.63 -66.83
CA ASP A 32 61.78 2.08 -67.17
C ASP A 32 63.02 2.95 -66.83
N HIS A 33 64.13 2.22 -66.61
CA HIS A 33 65.56 2.56 -66.42
C HIS A 33 66.10 2.51 -64.97
N THR A 34 66.82 1.45 -64.50
CA THR A 34 68.24 1.01 -64.77
C THR A 34 69.28 2.12 -64.45
N PHE A 35 70.39 1.94 -63.71
CA PHE A 35 71.32 0.80 -63.55
C PHE A 35 72.40 1.08 -62.45
N SER A 36 73.15 0.02 -62.05
CA SER A 36 74.49 -0.06 -61.35
C SER A 36 74.63 0.52 -59.93
N GLY A 37 75.18 -0.16 -58.91
CA GLY A 37 76.43 -0.96 -58.82
C GLY A 37 77.51 -0.04 -58.21
N GLU A 38 78.10 -0.23 -57.03
CA GLU A 38 78.99 -1.32 -56.62
C GLU A 38 79.27 -1.31 -55.10
N MET A 39 79.83 -2.45 -54.68
CA MET A 39 80.32 -2.94 -53.39
C MET A 39 81.44 -2.10 -52.74
N GLN A 40 81.50 -2.02 -51.41
CA GLN A 40 82.73 -2.29 -50.64
C GLN A 40 82.52 -2.40 -49.11
N HIS A 41 83.42 -3.19 -48.52
CA HIS A 41 83.45 -3.82 -47.20
C HIS A 41 83.91 -2.92 -46.03
N SER A 42 83.72 -3.46 -44.80
CA SER A 42 84.29 -3.11 -43.49
C SER A 42 83.45 -2.10 -42.67
N THR A 43 83.22 -2.25 -41.37
CA THR A 43 83.95 -2.96 -40.31
C THR A 43 83.00 -3.21 -39.14
N SER A 44 83.16 -4.35 -38.47
CA SER A 44 82.45 -4.66 -37.22
C SER A 44 82.98 -3.81 -36.07
N CYS A 45 82.10 -3.17 -35.28
CA CYS A 45 82.17 -2.99 -33.82
C CYS A 45 81.15 -1.93 -33.36
N HIS A 46 79.84 -2.24 -33.41
CA HIS A 46 78.82 -1.40 -32.72
C HIS A 46 77.54 -2.16 -32.31
N SER A 47 77.49 -3.48 -32.51
CA SER A 47 76.24 -4.26 -32.49
C SER A 47 75.78 -4.71 -31.09
N THR A 48 76.53 -4.42 -30.03
CA THR A 48 76.21 -4.89 -28.66
C THR A 48 75.56 -3.82 -27.76
N LEU A 49 75.53 -2.55 -28.18
CA LEU A 49 74.85 -1.49 -27.43
C LEU A 49 73.43 -1.19 -27.96
N HIS A 50 73.17 -1.43 -29.25
CA HIS A 50 71.81 -1.28 -29.82
C HIS A 50 70.89 -2.48 -29.53
N LEU A 51 71.44 -3.68 -29.30
CA LEU A 51 70.61 -4.85 -28.99
C LEU A 51 69.97 -4.76 -27.60
N ASN A 52 70.61 -4.11 -26.63
CA ASN A 52 70.02 -3.89 -25.30
C ASN A 52 68.97 -2.76 -25.28
N GLN A 53 69.02 -1.82 -26.22
CA GLN A 53 67.98 -0.80 -26.38
C GLN A 53 66.74 -1.35 -27.10
N SER A 54 66.91 -2.15 -28.16
CA SER A 54 65.75 -2.75 -28.86
C SER A 54 65.01 -3.84 -28.08
N ILE A 55 65.64 -4.48 -27.08
CA ILE A 55 64.97 -5.46 -26.22
C ILE A 55 64.22 -4.78 -25.05
N MET A 56 64.68 -3.61 -24.58
CA MET A 56 63.95 -2.86 -23.54
C MET A 56 62.69 -2.14 -24.05
N ASP A 57 62.61 -1.82 -25.34
CA ASP A 57 61.43 -1.17 -25.94
C ASP A 57 60.29 -2.16 -26.26
N TYR A 58 60.50 -3.48 -26.11
CA TYR A 58 59.54 -4.51 -26.56
C TYR A 58 58.58 -5.03 -25.48
N ILE A 59 58.64 -4.50 -24.26
CA ILE A 59 57.70 -4.88 -23.18
C ILE A 59 57.21 -3.63 -22.43
N GLN A 60 56.95 -2.53 -23.14
CA GLN A 60 56.07 -1.49 -22.62
C GLN A 60 54.63 -1.86 -22.98
N ILE A 61 54.06 -2.77 -22.18
CA ILE A 61 52.61 -3.02 -22.19
C ILE A 61 51.95 -1.64 -22.01
N PRO A 62 51.14 -1.17 -22.96
CA PRO A 62 50.61 0.18 -22.90
C PRO A 62 49.76 0.36 -21.64
N LEU A 63 49.84 1.53 -21.02
CA LEU A 63 49.15 1.85 -19.75
C LEU A 63 47.64 1.51 -19.80
N THR A 64 47.04 1.55 -20.98
CA THR A 64 45.65 1.16 -21.26
C THR A 64 45.35 -0.31 -20.96
N VAL A 65 46.30 -1.23 -21.16
CA VAL A 65 46.16 -2.65 -20.86
C VAL A 65 46.22 -2.89 -19.35
N TYR A 66 47.14 -2.24 -18.64
CA TYR A 66 47.16 -2.28 -17.17
C TYR A 66 45.88 -1.69 -16.56
N ALA A 67 45.38 -0.57 -17.10
CA ALA A 67 44.12 0.02 -16.69
C ALA A 67 42.93 -0.94 -16.97
N SER A 68 42.93 -1.62 -18.12
CA SER A 68 41.88 -2.59 -18.47
C SER A 68 41.90 -3.82 -17.57
N ILE A 69 43.09 -4.38 -17.28
CA ILE A 69 43.25 -5.51 -16.34
C ILE A 69 42.85 -5.08 -14.92
N PHE A 70 43.23 -3.88 -14.49
CA PHE A 70 42.82 -3.33 -13.20
C PHE A 70 41.30 -3.13 -13.12
N LEU A 71 40.66 -2.60 -14.17
CA LEU A 71 39.20 -2.47 -14.24
C LEU A 71 38.49 -3.82 -14.28
N LEU A 72 39.02 -4.80 -15.03
CA LEU A 72 38.46 -6.16 -15.09
C LEU A 72 38.64 -6.92 -13.77
N THR A 73 39.78 -6.78 -13.10
CA THR A 73 40.01 -7.38 -11.78
C THR A 73 39.18 -6.69 -10.71
N MET A 74 39.05 -5.36 -10.73
CA MET A 74 38.12 -4.64 -9.86
C MET A 74 36.68 -5.05 -10.13
N PHE A 75 36.27 -5.14 -11.39
CA PHE A 75 34.94 -5.62 -11.76
C PHE A 75 34.71 -7.06 -11.30
N PHE A 76 35.69 -7.96 -11.48
CA PHE A 76 35.62 -9.35 -11.05
C PHE A 76 35.59 -9.48 -9.52
N LEU A 77 36.38 -8.70 -8.79
CA LEU A 77 36.38 -8.67 -7.32
C LEU A 77 35.06 -8.08 -6.78
N VAL A 78 34.51 -7.05 -7.42
CA VAL A 78 33.18 -6.50 -7.10
C VAL A 78 32.09 -7.52 -7.42
N TRP A 79 32.21 -8.26 -8.53
CA TRP A 79 31.29 -9.30 -8.94
C TRP A 79 31.29 -10.50 -7.98
N LEU A 80 32.47 -10.97 -7.57
CA LEU A 80 32.66 -12.02 -6.57
C LEU A 80 32.12 -11.65 -5.18
N ARG A 81 32.11 -10.35 -4.84
CA ARG A 81 31.57 -9.83 -3.58
C ARG A 81 30.07 -9.55 -3.62
N ARG A 82 29.37 -9.82 -4.73
CA ARG A 82 27.92 -9.62 -4.80
C ARG A 82 27.22 -10.63 -3.89
N LYS A 83 26.66 -10.11 -2.80
CA LYS A 83 25.75 -10.88 -1.96
C LYS A 83 24.52 -11.29 -2.80
N PRO A 84 23.98 -12.50 -2.64
CA PRO A 84 22.87 -12.98 -3.46
C PRO A 84 21.61 -12.19 -3.13
N LEU A 85 21.07 -11.46 -4.11
CA LEU A 85 19.76 -10.80 -4.01
C LEU A 85 18.66 -11.84 -4.29
N PRO A 86 17.41 -11.59 -3.84
CA PRO A 86 16.27 -12.43 -4.22
C PRO A 86 16.12 -12.52 -5.75
N PRO A 87 15.48 -13.58 -6.28
CA PRO A 87 15.25 -13.73 -7.72
C PRO A 87 14.33 -12.64 -8.25
N GLY A 88 14.43 -12.29 -9.53
CA GLY A 88 13.54 -11.33 -10.15
C GLY A 88 13.87 -10.99 -11.60
N PRO A 89 13.00 -10.22 -12.28
CA PRO A 89 13.21 -9.81 -13.65
C PRO A 89 14.44 -8.92 -13.76
N MET A 90 15.26 -9.15 -14.80
CA MET A 90 16.42 -8.32 -15.07
C MET A 90 15.96 -6.89 -15.40
N GLY A 91 16.47 -5.92 -14.63
CA GLY A 91 16.19 -4.50 -14.85
C GLY A 91 17.11 -3.90 -15.92
N TRP A 92 16.62 -2.85 -16.59
CA TRP A 92 17.42 -2.05 -17.50
C TRP A 92 18.47 -1.22 -16.74
N PRO A 93 19.57 -0.81 -17.39
CA PRO A 93 20.54 0.11 -16.79
C PRO A 93 19.84 1.38 -16.27
N ILE A 94 20.24 1.85 -15.09
CA ILE A 94 19.72 3.06 -14.40
C ILE A 94 18.26 2.96 -13.95
N ILE A 95 17.31 2.74 -14.85
CA ILE A 95 15.87 2.73 -14.55
C ILE A 95 15.38 1.42 -13.89
N GLY A 96 16.13 0.34 -14.06
CA GLY A 96 15.78 -0.98 -13.52
C GLY A 96 14.46 -1.51 -14.10
N ASN A 97 13.51 -1.83 -13.24
CA ASN A 97 12.21 -2.41 -13.54
C ASN A 97 11.07 -1.36 -13.59
N MET A 98 11.38 -0.07 -13.74
CA MET A 98 10.34 0.97 -13.83
C MET A 98 9.36 0.82 -14.99
N LEU A 99 9.77 0.15 -16.08
CA LEU A 99 8.89 -0.07 -17.25
C LEU A 99 7.72 -1.02 -16.97
N MET A 100 7.74 -1.75 -15.85
CA MET A 100 6.64 -2.65 -15.42
C MET A 100 5.86 -2.09 -14.23
N MET A 101 5.92 -0.78 -13.97
CA MET A 101 5.20 -0.13 -12.87
C MET A 101 3.69 -0.38 -12.91
N ASP A 102 3.11 -0.44 -14.11
CA ASP A 102 1.70 -0.78 -14.36
C ASP A 102 1.34 -2.22 -13.93
N GLN A 103 2.33 -3.11 -13.87
CA GLN A 103 2.18 -4.49 -13.42
C GLN A 103 2.43 -4.65 -11.91
N LEU A 104 2.90 -3.63 -11.19
CA LEU A 104 3.17 -3.73 -9.75
C LEU A 104 1.91 -3.56 -8.88
N THR A 105 0.77 -4.03 -9.37
CA THR A 105 -0.49 -4.14 -8.62
C THR A 105 -0.49 -5.38 -7.73
N HIS A 106 -1.44 -5.51 -6.80
CA HIS A 106 -1.60 -6.73 -5.99
C HIS A 106 -1.74 -7.99 -6.86
N ARG A 107 -2.51 -7.91 -7.96
CA ARG A 107 -2.69 -9.00 -8.92
C ARG A 107 -1.45 -9.24 -9.78
N GLY A 108 -0.78 -8.19 -10.23
CA GLY A 108 0.43 -8.34 -11.06
C GLY A 108 1.63 -8.85 -10.25
N LEU A 109 1.79 -8.42 -9.00
CA LEU A 109 2.74 -9.00 -8.05
C LEU A 109 2.43 -10.48 -7.77
N ALA A 110 1.16 -10.87 -7.66
CA ALA A 110 0.77 -12.28 -7.52
C ALA A 110 1.19 -13.11 -8.76
N LYS A 111 0.96 -12.60 -9.97
CA LYS A 111 1.43 -13.24 -11.22
C LYS A 111 2.96 -13.37 -11.28
N LEU A 112 3.69 -12.36 -10.80
CA LEU A 112 5.15 -12.44 -10.73
C LEU A 112 5.62 -13.46 -9.69
N ALA A 113 4.90 -13.62 -8.57
CA ALA A 113 5.21 -14.62 -7.56
C ALA A 113 5.06 -16.06 -8.09
N GLU A 114 4.13 -16.33 -9.01
CA GLU A 114 4.02 -17.63 -9.68
C GLU A 114 5.29 -17.99 -10.47
N LYS A 115 6.03 -16.98 -10.98
CA LYS A 115 7.25 -17.17 -11.76
C LYS A 115 8.53 -17.20 -10.92
N TYR A 116 8.62 -16.31 -9.92
CA TYR A 116 9.86 -16.11 -9.15
C TYR A 116 9.81 -16.68 -7.73
N GLY A 117 8.65 -17.15 -7.27
CA GLY A 117 8.43 -17.71 -5.94
C GLY A 117 7.99 -16.69 -4.90
N GLY A 118 8.07 -17.07 -3.63
CA GLY A 118 7.53 -16.32 -2.49
C GLY A 118 8.24 -15.00 -2.15
N ILE A 119 9.40 -14.72 -2.75
CA ILE A 119 10.18 -13.49 -2.62
C ILE A 119 10.75 -13.07 -3.98
N LEU A 120 10.53 -11.81 -4.34
CA LEU A 120 10.87 -11.23 -5.64
C LEU A 120 11.67 -9.94 -5.44
N HIS A 121 12.82 -9.79 -6.11
CA HIS A 121 13.58 -8.54 -6.16
C HIS A 121 13.26 -7.72 -7.41
N LEU A 122 13.09 -6.42 -7.21
CA LEU A 122 12.94 -5.41 -8.25
C LEU A 122 13.92 -4.27 -7.95
N LYS A 123 14.54 -3.74 -8.99
CA LYS A 123 15.35 -2.52 -8.92
C LYS A 123 14.53 -1.36 -9.47
N MET A 124 14.18 -0.40 -8.65
CA MET A 124 13.39 0.78 -9.06
C MET A 124 14.31 1.99 -9.06
N GLY A 125 14.91 2.32 -10.21
CA GLY A 125 15.95 3.33 -10.26
C GLY A 125 17.13 2.91 -9.39
N PHE A 126 17.48 3.74 -8.40
CA PHE A 126 18.49 3.39 -7.40
C PHE A 126 17.94 2.63 -6.20
N SER A 127 16.62 2.56 -6.04
CA SER A 127 15.97 1.91 -4.90
C SER A 127 15.86 0.40 -5.07
N HIS A 128 16.12 -0.35 -4.00
CA HIS A 128 15.80 -1.78 -3.94
C HIS A 128 14.35 -1.94 -3.49
N THR A 129 13.60 -2.76 -4.21
CA THR A 129 12.24 -3.17 -3.84
C THR A 129 12.18 -4.68 -3.78
N VAL A 130 11.51 -5.23 -2.77
CA VAL A 130 11.25 -6.66 -2.62
C VAL A 130 9.76 -6.87 -2.46
N ALA A 131 9.16 -7.74 -3.26
CA ALA A 131 7.80 -8.19 -3.07
C ALA A 131 7.78 -9.58 -2.42
N VAL A 132 6.86 -9.79 -1.49
CA VAL A 132 6.71 -11.01 -0.71
C VAL A 132 5.27 -11.50 -0.86
N SER A 133 5.11 -12.78 -1.16
CA SER A 133 3.82 -13.36 -1.56
C SER A 133 3.59 -14.78 -1.02
N SER A 134 4.33 -15.18 0.01
CA SER A 134 4.14 -16.46 0.72
C SER A 134 4.07 -16.24 2.24
N PRO A 135 3.34 -17.10 2.98
CA PRO A 135 3.24 -17.01 4.44
C PRO A 135 4.60 -17.04 5.14
N GLU A 136 5.53 -17.88 4.69
CA GLU A 136 6.85 -18.04 5.32
C GLU A 136 7.67 -16.77 5.22
N MET A 137 7.67 -16.13 4.04
CA MET A 137 8.40 -14.88 3.83
C MET A 137 7.74 -13.73 4.58
N ALA A 138 6.41 -13.69 4.62
CA ALA A 138 5.68 -12.70 5.41
C ALA A 138 5.99 -12.84 6.91
N ARG A 139 6.10 -14.08 7.42
CA ARG A 139 6.51 -14.36 8.80
C ARG A 139 7.92 -13.87 9.11
N GLN A 140 8.88 -14.10 8.20
CA GLN A 140 10.24 -13.60 8.36
C GLN A 140 10.28 -12.07 8.52
N ILE A 141 9.50 -11.36 7.71
CA ILE A 141 9.48 -9.88 7.68
C ILE A 141 8.66 -9.30 8.84
N LEU A 142 7.46 -9.83 9.08
CA LEU A 142 6.48 -9.22 9.99
C LEU A 142 6.57 -9.75 11.42
N GLN A 143 7.26 -10.87 11.66
CA GLN A 143 7.41 -11.47 12.99
C GLN A 143 8.87 -11.55 13.42
N VAL A 144 9.66 -12.31 12.67
CA VAL A 144 11.02 -12.69 13.08
C VAL A 144 11.93 -11.47 13.09
N GLN A 145 11.80 -10.63 12.05
CA GLN A 145 12.62 -9.44 11.83
C GLN A 145 11.76 -8.17 11.87
N ASP A 146 10.68 -8.19 12.66
CA ASP A 146 9.69 -7.12 12.70
C ASP A 146 10.31 -5.74 13.01
N HIS A 147 11.33 -5.69 13.86
CA HIS A 147 12.07 -4.49 14.24
C HIS A 147 12.93 -3.92 13.11
N ILE A 148 13.41 -4.77 12.18
CA ILE A 148 14.17 -4.35 10.99
C ILE A 148 13.22 -3.77 9.94
N PHE A 149 12.06 -4.41 9.75
CA PHE A 149 11.09 -4.03 8.72
C PHE A 149 9.94 -3.14 9.23
N ALA A 150 10.06 -2.59 10.43
CA ALA A 150 9.03 -1.72 11.00
C ALA A 150 9.01 -0.31 10.40
N ASN A 151 10.00 0.09 9.58
CA ASN A 151 9.99 1.42 8.94
C ASN A 151 9.06 1.46 7.73
N ARG A 152 8.74 2.66 7.22
CA ARG A 152 7.89 2.85 6.03
C ARG A 152 8.67 3.54 4.91
N PRO A 153 8.41 3.19 3.64
CA PRO A 153 8.98 3.93 2.52
C PRO A 153 8.39 5.33 2.47
N ALA A 154 9.24 6.33 2.24
CA ALA A 154 8.84 7.72 2.09
C ALA A 154 8.89 8.09 0.61
N THR A 155 7.74 8.42 0.03
CA THR A 155 7.68 9.16 -1.24
C THR A 155 7.61 10.65 -0.94
N ILE A 156 7.87 11.48 -1.95
CA ILE A 156 7.70 12.94 -1.87
C ILE A 156 6.26 13.28 -1.48
N ALA A 157 5.27 12.61 -2.08
CA ALA A 157 3.86 12.81 -1.77
C ALA A 157 3.54 12.46 -0.30
N ILE A 158 3.96 11.29 0.17
CA ILE A 158 3.76 10.87 1.57
C ILE A 158 4.41 11.89 2.50
N THR A 159 5.68 12.23 2.28
CA THR A 159 6.43 13.14 3.13
C THR A 159 5.77 14.52 3.21
N TYR A 160 5.32 15.06 2.08
CA TYR A 160 4.71 16.37 2.04
C TYR A 160 3.31 16.41 2.68
N LEU A 161 2.46 15.42 2.39
CA LEU A 161 1.07 15.39 2.85
C LEU A 161 0.91 14.98 4.31
N THR A 162 1.90 14.28 4.87
CA THR A 162 1.90 13.81 6.28
C THR A 162 2.82 14.64 7.19
N TYR A 163 3.06 15.91 6.82
CA TYR A 163 3.83 16.87 7.63
C TYR A 163 5.24 16.36 8.00
N ASP A 164 5.97 15.83 7.01
CA ASP A 164 7.28 15.15 7.19
C ASP A 164 7.19 13.82 7.96
N ARG A 165 6.10 13.07 7.73
CA ARG A 165 5.86 11.75 8.32
C ARG A 165 5.83 11.79 9.85
N VAL A 166 5.08 12.76 10.37
CA VAL A 166 4.81 12.89 11.80
C VAL A 166 3.42 12.36 12.17
N ASP A 167 2.90 11.46 11.33
CA ASP A 167 1.69 10.68 11.47
C ASP A 167 1.97 9.31 12.11
N MET A 168 0.97 8.44 12.20
CA MET A 168 1.09 7.06 12.70
C MET A 168 1.28 6.02 11.56
N ALA A 169 0.73 6.27 10.37
CA ALA A 169 0.70 5.31 9.27
C ALA A 169 2.06 5.16 8.55
N PHE A 170 2.77 6.28 8.32
CA PHE A 170 3.94 6.47 7.46
C PHE A 170 5.21 6.93 8.20
N ALA A 171 5.11 7.42 9.45
CA ALA A 171 6.29 7.68 10.27
C ALA A 171 7.17 6.44 10.41
N ASP A 172 8.49 6.61 10.50
CA ASP A 172 9.43 5.51 10.76
C ASP A 172 9.31 5.00 12.22
N TYR A 173 9.74 3.76 12.47
CA TYR A 173 9.66 3.12 13.79
C TYR A 173 10.62 3.79 14.77
N THR A 174 10.07 4.68 15.59
CA THR A 174 10.79 5.56 16.51
C THR A 174 10.06 5.64 17.85
N PRO A 175 10.68 6.21 18.90
CA PRO A 175 9.96 6.59 20.12
C PRO A 175 8.69 7.42 19.84
N PHE A 176 8.76 8.37 18.89
CA PHE A 176 7.62 9.17 18.41
C PHE A 176 6.47 8.30 17.97
N TRP A 177 6.74 7.43 17.00
CA TRP A 177 5.71 6.56 16.44
C TRP A 177 5.07 5.66 17.51
N ARG A 178 5.85 5.13 18.46
CA ARG A 178 5.33 4.29 19.55
C ARG A 178 4.37 5.07 20.45
N GLN A 179 4.70 6.33 20.76
CA GLN A 179 3.85 7.20 21.57
C GLN A 179 2.55 7.56 20.83
N MET A 180 2.64 7.97 19.56
CA MET A 180 1.45 8.29 18.76
C MET A 180 0.52 7.09 18.63
N ARG A 181 1.08 5.91 18.32
CA ARG A 181 0.29 4.67 18.26
C ARG A 181 -0.35 4.33 19.60
N LYS A 182 0.38 4.47 20.71
CA LYS A 182 -0.16 4.20 22.05
C LYS A 182 -1.32 5.15 22.36
N LEU A 183 -1.17 6.43 22.05
CA LEU A 183 -2.21 7.44 22.22
C LEU A 183 -3.45 7.07 21.41
N SER A 184 -3.34 6.86 20.10
CA SER A 184 -4.49 6.48 19.26
C SER A 184 -5.18 5.20 19.73
N VAL A 185 -4.41 4.17 20.13
CA VAL A 185 -4.99 2.93 20.67
C VAL A 185 -5.74 3.16 21.98
N MET A 186 -5.17 3.93 22.90
CA MET A 186 -5.79 4.18 24.20
C MET A 186 -7.06 5.04 24.08
N LYS A 187 -7.04 6.01 23.19
CA LYS A 187 -8.02 7.10 23.16
C LYS A 187 -9.15 6.90 22.15
N LEU A 188 -8.90 6.14 21.09
CA LEU A 188 -9.90 5.88 20.05
C LEU A 188 -10.20 4.39 19.89
N PHE A 189 -9.18 3.54 19.78
CA PHE A 189 -9.39 2.14 19.38
C PHE A 189 -9.62 1.18 20.56
N SER A 190 -9.62 1.68 21.79
CA SER A 190 -9.72 0.86 23.00
C SER A 190 -11.16 0.45 23.28
N ARG A 191 -11.37 -0.80 23.72
CA ARG A 191 -12.66 -1.26 24.27
C ARG A 191 -13.16 -0.45 25.47
N LYS A 192 -12.26 0.25 26.17
CA LYS A 192 -12.61 1.10 27.30
C LYS A 192 -13.25 2.42 26.88
N ARG A 193 -13.25 2.75 25.59
CA ARG A 193 -13.82 3.99 25.05
C ARG A 193 -15.26 3.73 24.60
N ALA A 194 -16.22 3.84 25.52
CA ALA A 194 -17.62 3.53 25.26
C ALA A 194 -18.17 4.29 24.04
N GLU A 195 -17.88 5.58 23.95
CA GLU A 195 -18.29 6.48 22.85
C GLU A 195 -17.99 5.94 21.44
N SER A 196 -16.79 5.36 21.23
CA SER A 196 -16.42 4.81 19.93
C SER A 196 -17.29 3.60 19.59
N TRP A 197 -17.72 2.82 20.58
CA TRP A 197 -18.64 1.69 20.38
C TRP A 197 -20.09 2.12 20.27
N ASP A 198 -20.48 3.15 21.02
CA ASP A 198 -21.82 3.76 20.95
C ASP A 198 -22.06 4.42 19.60
N SER A 199 -21.05 5.11 19.04
CA SER A 199 -21.12 5.66 17.69
C SER A 199 -21.47 4.59 16.65
N VAL A 200 -20.87 3.40 16.75
CA VAL A 200 -21.19 2.28 15.85
C VAL A 200 -22.64 1.84 16.02
N ARG A 201 -23.14 1.69 17.26
CA ARG A 201 -24.52 1.29 17.51
C ARG A 201 -25.52 2.28 16.91
N ASP A 202 -25.32 3.56 17.20
CA ASP A 202 -26.22 4.63 16.78
C ASP A 202 -26.22 4.81 15.25
N GLU A 203 -25.04 4.82 14.62
CA GLU A 203 -24.97 5.02 13.17
C GLU A 203 -25.46 3.77 12.40
N VAL A 204 -25.27 2.56 12.94
CA VAL A 204 -25.89 1.35 12.37
C VAL A 204 -27.41 1.39 12.48
N ASP A 205 -27.94 1.91 13.59
CA ASP A 205 -29.38 2.14 13.73
C ASP A 205 -29.91 3.13 12.69
N SER A 206 -29.23 4.27 12.50
CA SER A 206 -29.53 5.25 11.45
C SER A 206 -29.46 4.64 10.05
N MET A 207 -28.46 3.80 9.76
CA MET A 207 -28.35 3.08 8.49
C MET A 207 -29.53 2.13 8.27
N VAL A 208 -29.94 1.36 9.29
CA VAL A 208 -31.11 0.46 9.19
C VAL A 208 -32.38 1.27 8.90
N LYS A 209 -32.60 2.39 9.60
CA LYS A 209 -33.73 3.29 9.35
C LYS A 209 -33.73 3.82 7.91
N SER A 210 -32.60 4.35 7.46
CA SER A 210 -32.44 4.87 6.09
C SER A 210 -32.69 3.79 5.03
N THR A 211 -32.20 2.57 5.26
CA THR A 211 -32.41 1.43 4.37
C THR A 211 -33.88 1.01 4.33
N ALA A 212 -34.57 1.00 5.48
CA ALA A 212 -35.99 0.65 5.56
C ALA A 212 -36.89 1.69 4.85
N ILE A 213 -36.57 2.98 4.95
CA ILE A 213 -37.27 4.05 4.22
C ILE A 213 -37.15 3.86 2.70
N ASN A 214 -36.00 3.37 2.23
CA ASN A 214 -35.74 3.07 0.82
C ASN A 214 -36.10 1.61 0.44
N SER A 215 -37.00 0.97 1.19
CA SER A 215 -37.49 -0.37 0.86
C SER A 215 -38.12 -0.39 -0.54
N GLY A 216 -37.75 -1.38 -1.34
CA GLY A 216 -38.27 -1.59 -2.70
C GLY A 216 -37.66 -0.67 -3.76
N THR A 217 -36.72 0.21 -3.42
CA THR A 217 -35.98 1.03 -4.38
C THR A 217 -34.51 0.58 -4.48
N PRO A 218 -33.84 0.74 -5.64
CA PRO A 218 -32.41 0.46 -5.74
C PRO A 218 -31.59 1.38 -4.82
N VAL A 219 -30.77 0.78 -3.96
CA VAL A 219 -29.85 1.47 -3.05
C VAL A 219 -28.41 1.20 -3.45
N ASN A 220 -27.61 2.25 -3.57
CA ASN A 220 -26.17 2.14 -3.73
C ASN A 220 -25.54 1.74 -2.38
N LEU A 221 -25.22 0.45 -2.25
CA LEU A 221 -24.69 -0.12 -1.02
C LEU A 221 -23.30 0.41 -0.68
N GLY A 222 -22.47 0.69 -1.69
CA GLY A 222 -21.16 1.28 -1.49
C GLY A 222 -21.23 2.69 -0.88
N GLU A 223 -22.14 3.53 -1.36
CA GLU A 223 -22.37 4.87 -0.80
C GLU A 223 -23.00 4.82 0.60
N LEU A 224 -23.95 3.89 0.82
CA LEU A 224 -24.59 3.67 2.11
C LEU A 224 -23.56 3.31 3.19
N VAL A 225 -22.71 2.30 2.94
CA VAL A 225 -21.73 1.82 3.94
C VAL A 225 -20.52 2.75 4.07
N PHE A 226 -20.16 3.47 3.00
CA PHE A 226 -19.19 4.56 3.10
C PHE A 226 -19.74 5.69 4.00
N GLY A 227 -21.02 6.03 3.84
CA GLY A 227 -21.68 6.99 4.69
C GLY A 227 -21.69 6.57 6.16
N LEU A 228 -22.12 5.35 6.44
CA LEU A 228 -22.08 4.78 7.78
C LEU A 228 -20.70 4.90 8.43
N THR A 229 -19.66 4.43 7.74
CA THR A 229 -18.31 4.36 8.32
C THR A 229 -17.68 5.74 8.49
N HIS A 230 -17.99 6.68 7.60
CA HIS A 230 -17.67 8.08 7.78
C HIS A 230 -18.28 8.63 9.06
N ASP A 231 -19.60 8.44 9.24
CA ASP A 231 -20.34 9.01 10.36
C ASP A 231 -19.89 8.39 11.70
N ILE A 232 -19.58 7.08 11.71
CA ILE A 232 -18.96 6.38 12.87
C ILE A 232 -17.64 7.05 13.26
N ILE A 233 -16.70 7.19 12.30
CA ILE A 233 -15.38 7.73 12.61
C ILE A 233 -15.45 9.20 12.98
N TYR A 234 -16.30 9.97 12.29
CA TYR A 234 -16.49 11.39 12.57
C TYR A 234 -17.01 11.58 14.00
N ARG A 235 -18.01 10.79 14.41
CA ARG A 235 -18.55 10.85 15.76
C ARG A 235 -17.57 10.33 16.82
N ALA A 236 -16.88 9.23 16.54
CA ALA A 236 -15.90 8.65 17.46
C ALA A 236 -14.66 9.54 17.65
N ALA A 237 -14.25 10.28 16.62
CA ALA A 237 -13.05 11.11 16.64
C ALA A 237 -13.32 12.57 17.08
N PHE A 238 -14.49 13.13 16.76
CA PHE A 238 -14.81 14.56 16.91
C PHE A 238 -16.08 14.85 17.71
N GLY A 239 -16.66 13.84 18.36
CA GLY A 239 -17.79 13.99 19.28
C GLY A 239 -19.07 14.58 18.66
N SER A 240 -19.18 14.64 17.33
CA SER A 240 -20.24 15.35 16.61
C SER A 240 -20.72 14.59 15.37
N THR A 241 -21.89 14.95 14.84
CA THR A 241 -22.40 14.44 13.58
C THR A 241 -22.12 15.45 12.47
N SER A 242 -21.44 15.04 11.40
CA SER A 242 -21.17 15.89 10.24
C SER A 242 -22.20 15.63 9.16
N HIS A 243 -23.22 16.48 9.05
CA HIS A 243 -24.09 16.46 7.87
C HIS A 243 -23.54 17.33 6.72
N ASP A 244 -22.83 18.41 7.02
CA ASP A 244 -22.48 19.44 6.02
C ASP A 244 -21.07 19.28 5.39
N ASP A 245 -20.14 18.55 6.02
CA ASP A 245 -18.73 18.49 5.60
C ASP A 245 -18.33 17.20 4.85
N LYS A 246 -19.27 16.26 4.70
CA LYS A 246 -19.02 14.91 4.13
C LYS A 246 -18.54 14.95 2.68
N GLU A 247 -19.12 15.82 1.85
CA GLU A 247 -18.69 15.96 0.45
C GLU A 247 -17.27 16.51 0.34
N GLU A 248 -16.90 17.47 1.19
CA GLU A 248 -15.56 18.03 1.23
C GLU A 248 -14.56 16.95 1.65
N PHE A 249 -14.88 16.18 2.70
CA PHE A 249 -14.05 15.06 3.13
C PHE A 249 -13.84 14.01 2.02
N ILE A 250 -14.90 13.60 1.32
CA ILE A 250 -14.80 12.65 0.21
C ILE A 250 -13.85 13.16 -0.87
N ARG A 251 -13.93 14.44 -1.24
CA ARG A 251 -13.05 15.04 -2.25
C ARG A 251 -11.59 15.03 -1.79
N ILE A 252 -11.33 15.37 -0.53
CA ILE A 252 -9.99 15.30 0.08
C ILE A 252 -9.48 13.86 0.07
N LEU A 253 -10.28 12.90 0.53
CA LEU A 253 -9.96 11.47 0.58
C LEU A 253 -9.54 10.92 -0.78
N GLN A 254 -10.34 11.21 -1.82
CA GLN A 254 -10.07 10.76 -3.18
C GLN A 254 -8.79 11.35 -3.75
N GLU A 255 -8.52 12.63 -3.50
CA GLU A 255 -7.32 13.29 -4.02
C GLU A 255 -6.06 12.77 -3.35
N TYR A 256 -6.07 12.61 -2.02
CA TYR A 256 -4.95 12.02 -1.27
C TYR A 256 -4.67 10.58 -1.70
N THR A 257 -5.71 9.77 -1.88
CA THR A 257 -5.55 8.37 -2.34
C THR A 257 -4.87 8.32 -3.71
N LYS A 258 -5.24 9.21 -4.63
CA LYS A 258 -4.57 9.35 -5.94
C LYS A 258 -3.12 9.79 -5.79
N LEU A 259 -2.82 10.76 -4.92
CA LEU A 259 -1.48 11.31 -4.72
C LEU A 259 -0.54 10.31 -4.02
N PHE A 260 -1.03 9.53 -3.06
CA PHE A 260 -0.25 8.46 -2.41
C PHE A 260 0.09 7.31 -3.36
N GLY A 261 -0.82 6.98 -4.28
CA GLY A 261 -0.58 5.97 -5.32
C GLY A 261 0.18 6.49 -6.55
N ALA A 262 0.42 7.80 -6.66
CA ALA A 262 1.02 8.40 -7.85
C ALA A 262 2.49 7.98 -8.00
N PHE A 263 2.86 7.53 -9.20
CA PHE A 263 4.25 7.27 -9.54
C PHE A 263 4.99 8.57 -9.83
N ASN A 264 6.15 8.75 -9.18
CA ASN A 264 7.05 9.87 -9.43
C ASN A 264 8.48 9.38 -9.62
N LEU A 265 9.15 9.82 -10.69
CA LEU A 265 10.53 9.41 -10.99
C LEU A 265 11.51 9.88 -9.91
N ALA A 266 11.26 11.05 -9.32
CA ALA A 266 12.13 11.65 -8.33
C ALA A 266 12.29 10.80 -7.05
N ASP A 267 11.28 9.97 -6.72
CA ASP A 267 11.32 9.04 -5.59
C ASP A 267 12.37 7.92 -5.74
N PHE A 268 12.85 7.71 -6.97
CA PHE A 268 13.72 6.60 -7.34
C PHE A 268 15.01 7.06 -8.04
N ILE A 269 14.96 8.20 -8.73
CA ILE A 269 16.07 8.85 -9.45
C ILE A 269 16.03 10.35 -9.11
N PRO A 270 16.67 10.78 -8.00
CA PRO A 270 16.47 12.13 -7.45
C PRO A 270 16.79 13.28 -8.40
N TRP A 271 17.78 13.14 -9.29
CA TRP A 271 18.14 14.21 -10.22
C TRP A 271 17.14 14.41 -11.37
N LEU A 272 16.18 13.50 -11.55
CA LEU A 272 15.07 13.67 -12.50
C LEU A 272 13.85 14.35 -11.87
N GLY A 273 14.03 15.05 -10.74
CA GLY A 273 12.96 15.76 -10.02
C GLY A 273 12.27 16.88 -10.81
N PHE A 274 12.82 17.31 -11.93
CA PHE A 274 12.17 18.26 -12.84
C PHE A 274 11.05 17.62 -13.70
N ILE A 275 10.96 16.28 -13.75
CA ILE A 275 9.94 15.54 -14.49
C ILE A 275 8.75 15.28 -13.57
N ASP A 276 7.68 16.04 -13.72
CA ASP A 276 6.46 15.95 -12.91
C ASP A 276 5.21 15.60 -13.75
N PRO A 277 5.10 14.36 -14.25
CA PRO A 277 4.00 13.96 -15.14
C PRO A 277 2.67 13.86 -14.41
N ALA A 278 2.68 13.73 -13.07
CA ALA A 278 1.49 13.63 -12.25
C ALA A 278 1.00 15.00 -11.72
N GLY A 279 1.75 16.08 -11.97
CA GLY A 279 1.45 17.42 -11.49
C GLY A 279 1.54 17.56 -9.97
N LEU A 280 2.43 16.81 -9.32
CA LEU A 280 2.59 16.80 -7.87
C LEU A 280 2.95 18.18 -7.31
N ASN A 281 3.75 18.97 -8.04
CA ASN A 281 4.17 20.30 -7.57
C ASN A 281 2.98 21.26 -7.35
N THR A 282 1.89 21.10 -8.10
CA THR A 282 0.67 21.91 -7.95
C THR A 282 -0.39 21.22 -7.09
N ARG A 283 -0.55 19.90 -7.24
CA ARG A 283 -1.59 19.13 -6.55
C ARG A 283 -1.28 18.90 -5.07
N LEU A 284 -0.02 18.68 -4.70
CA LEU A 284 0.35 18.44 -3.29
C LEU A 284 0.03 19.65 -2.40
N PRO A 285 0.44 20.90 -2.74
CA PRO A 285 0.07 22.07 -1.93
C PRO A 285 -1.44 22.31 -1.86
N ALA A 286 -2.17 22.11 -2.97
CA ALA A 286 -3.61 22.28 -3.01
C ALA A 286 -4.34 21.26 -2.11
N ALA A 287 -3.94 19.98 -2.18
CA ALA A 287 -4.48 18.92 -1.34
C ALA A 287 -4.15 19.13 0.15
N ARG A 288 -2.90 19.50 0.47
CA ARG A 288 -2.50 19.85 1.84
C ARG A 288 -3.31 21.01 2.39
N SER A 289 -3.46 22.07 1.61
CA SER A 289 -4.25 23.25 2.00
C SER A 289 -5.73 22.94 2.22
N ALA A 290 -6.32 22.05 1.42
CA ALA A 290 -7.70 21.60 1.61
C ALA A 290 -7.87 20.82 2.93
N LEU A 291 -6.99 19.86 3.20
CA LEU A 291 -7.00 19.12 4.46
C LEU A 291 -6.73 20.05 5.66
N ASP A 292 -5.78 20.98 5.53
CA ASP A 292 -5.48 21.94 6.59
C ASP A 292 -6.71 22.77 6.95
N ARG A 293 -7.44 23.31 5.96
CA ARG A 293 -8.68 24.07 6.24
C ARG A 293 -9.74 23.20 6.91
N PHE A 294 -9.92 21.98 6.42
CA PHE A 294 -10.90 21.04 6.96
C PHE A 294 -10.61 20.68 8.42
N ILE A 295 -9.37 20.27 8.73
CA ILE A 295 -8.99 19.89 10.09
C ILE A 295 -8.89 21.13 10.99
N ASP A 296 -8.45 22.27 10.49
CA ASP A 296 -8.37 23.50 11.29
C ASP A 296 -9.74 23.95 11.76
N LYS A 297 -10.78 23.84 10.91
CA LYS A 297 -12.17 24.06 11.32
C LYS A 297 -12.54 23.17 12.51
N ILE A 298 -12.24 21.87 12.43
CA ILE A 298 -12.49 20.91 13.51
C ILE A 298 -11.73 21.32 14.78
N ILE A 299 -10.41 21.55 14.70
CA ILE A 299 -9.59 21.92 15.86
C ILE A 299 -10.10 23.21 16.50
N ASP A 300 -10.40 24.23 15.70
CA ASP A 300 -10.82 25.54 16.18
C ASP A 300 -12.22 25.46 16.84
N GLU A 301 -13.12 24.61 16.32
CA GLU A 301 -14.40 24.32 16.97
C GLU A 301 -14.22 23.71 18.37
N HIS A 302 -13.32 22.75 18.54
CA HIS A 302 -13.04 22.13 19.85
C HIS A 302 -12.39 23.13 20.83
N LEU A 303 -11.47 23.96 20.34
CA LEU A 303 -10.86 25.03 21.14
C LEU A 303 -11.89 26.09 21.56
N SER A 304 -12.86 26.42 20.69
CA SER A 304 -13.90 27.42 20.97
C SER A 304 -14.97 26.94 21.95
N LYS A 305 -15.22 25.62 22.02
CA LYS A 305 -16.13 24.98 22.98
C LYS A 305 -15.60 24.98 24.42
N GLY A 306 -14.42 25.57 24.66
CA GLY A 306 -13.64 25.63 25.91
C GLY A 306 -14.37 25.25 27.20
N LYS A 307 -13.76 24.33 27.96
CA LYS A 307 -14.21 23.79 29.27
C LYS A 307 -15.40 24.56 29.86
N LYS A 308 -16.62 24.07 29.66
CA LYS A 308 -17.72 24.45 30.54
C LYS A 308 -17.34 23.96 31.94
N GLU A 309 -16.88 24.88 32.78
CA GLU A 309 -16.36 24.65 34.14
C GLU A 309 -17.40 24.11 35.15
N ASP A 310 -18.49 23.47 34.73
CA ASP A 310 -19.51 22.97 35.66
C ASP A 310 -20.37 21.81 35.12
N ASP A 311 -19.87 21.05 34.13
CA ASP A 311 -20.56 19.86 33.65
C ASP A 311 -19.59 18.67 33.59
N ASP A 312 -19.50 17.92 34.70
CA ASP A 312 -18.78 16.63 34.81
C ASP A 312 -19.27 15.56 33.79
N ASN A 313 -20.24 15.90 32.93
CA ASN A 313 -20.83 15.04 31.89
C ASN A 313 -20.46 15.41 30.43
N VAL A 314 -19.61 16.42 30.16
CA VAL A 314 -19.13 16.65 28.79
C VAL A 314 -17.95 15.73 28.51
N GLU A 315 -18.23 14.61 27.84
CA GLU A 315 -17.25 13.59 27.47
C GLU A 315 -16.27 14.12 26.39
N ASN A 316 -14.96 14.06 26.68
CA ASN A 316 -13.90 14.58 25.80
C ASN A 316 -13.63 13.62 24.65
N ASP A 317 -13.70 14.04 23.38
CA ASP A 317 -13.35 13.20 22.23
C ASP A 317 -11.84 13.01 21.98
N MET A 318 -11.45 12.35 20.89
CA MET A 318 -10.03 12.14 20.56
C MET A 318 -9.27 13.46 20.38
N VAL A 319 -9.90 14.46 19.74
CA VAL A 319 -9.28 15.76 19.48
C VAL A 319 -9.12 16.54 20.79
N ASP A 320 -10.14 16.55 21.65
CA ASP A 320 -10.06 17.15 22.98
C ASP A 320 -8.91 16.58 23.80
N GLU A 321 -8.73 15.26 23.76
CA GLU A 321 -7.64 14.62 24.48
C GLU A 321 -6.27 14.92 23.88
N MET A 322 -6.13 14.96 22.55
CA MET A 322 -4.90 15.39 21.89
C MET A 322 -4.55 16.86 22.21
N LEU A 323 -5.57 17.72 22.29
CA LEU A 323 -5.42 19.12 22.69
C LEU A 323 -5.12 19.28 24.20
N ALA A 324 -5.64 18.39 25.06
CA ALA A 324 -5.27 18.33 26.47
C ALA A 324 -3.80 17.97 26.65
N PHE A 325 -3.33 16.91 25.96
CA PHE A 325 -1.89 16.58 25.92
C PHE A 325 -1.04 17.73 25.36
N TYR A 326 -1.56 18.51 24.42
CA TYR A 326 -0.91 19.71 23.90
C TYR A 326 -0.87 20.88 24.90
N SER A 327 -1.86 21.00 25.80
CA SER A 327 -2.05 22.17 26.69
C SER A 327 -1.57 21.98 28.14
N GLU A 328 -1.63 20.77 28.70
CA GLU A 328 -1.19 20.48 30.08
C GLU A 328 0.32 20.70 30.29
N GLU A 329 1.13 20.55 29.25
CA GLU A 329 2.57 20.81 29.30
C GLU A 329 2.94 22.31 29.32
N GLY A 330 1.97 23.23 29.19
CA GLY A 330 2.16 24.64 29.49
C GLY A 330 2.22 24.96 30.99
N LYS A 331 1.96 23.98 31.87
CA LYS A 331 1.80 24.19 33.33
C LYS A 331 2.57 23.21 34.24
N VAL A 332 3.51 22.40 33.74
CA VAL A 332 4.27 21.47 34.61
C VAL A 332 5.61 22.07 35.03
N SER A 333 5.73 22.32 36.34
CA SER A 333 6.95 22.66 37.06
C SER A 333 7.97 21.52 37.04
N GLU A 334 9.24 21.90 37.09
CA GLU A 334 10.41 21.03 37.26
C GLU A 334 10.20 19.94 38.33
N THR A 335 9.92 18.70 37.91
CA THR A 335 10.33 17.52 38.67
C THR A 335 10.53 16.34 37.72
N GLU A 336 11.71 15.77 37.82
CA GLU A 336 12.28 14.76 36.94
C GLU A 336 11.56 13.41 37.11
N GLU A 337 10.92 12.92 36.03
CA GLU A 337 10.87 11.48 35.64
C GLU A 337 10.08 11.20 34.33
N LEU A 338 10.02 12.14 33.37
CA LEU A 338 9.48 11.88 32.02
C LEU A 338 10.44 12.34 30.91
N GLN A 339 11.65 11.80 30.88
CA GLN A 339 12.70 12.11 29.89
C GLN A 339 12.43 11.62 28.44
N ASN A 340 11.17 11.48 28.00
CA ASN A 340 10.84 11.30 26.58
C ASN A 340 9.39 11.73 26.26
N ALA A 341 8.90 12.83 26.85
CA ALA A 341 7.65 13.44 26.40
C ALA A 341 7.89 14.07 25.02
N ILE A 342 7.47 13.39 23.97
CA ILE A 342 7.56 13.91 22.62
C ILE A 342 6.50 14.98 22.49
N LYS A 343 6.95 16.23 22.37
CA LYS A 343 6.11 17.42 22.22
C LYS A 343 5.18 17.24 21.02
N LEU A 344 3.88 17.11 21.28
CA LEU A 344 2.87 17.15 20.23
C LEU A 344 2.82 18.56 19.65
N THR A 345 2.77 18.65 18.32
CA THR A 345 2.53 19.87 17.57
C THR A 345 1.14 19.81 16.93
N ARG A 346 0.63 20.97 16.51
CA ARG A 346 -0.61 21.03 15.72
C ARG A 346 -0.53 20.14 14.47
N ASP A 347 0.64 20.10 13.82
CA ASP A 347 0.89 19.22 12.68
C ASP A 347 0.79 17.74 13.04
N ASN A 348 1.23 17.33 14.24
CA ASN A 348 1.03 15.95 14.71
C ASN A 348 -0.45 15.62 14.88
N ILE A 349 -1.23 16.53 15.46
CA ILE A 349 -2.68 16.35 15.64
C ILE A 349 -3.37 16.21 14.29
N LYS A 350 -3.08 17.11 13.34
CA LYS A 350 -3.61 17.04 11.97
C LYS A 350 -3.27 15.73 11.29
N ALA A 351 -2.02 15.30 11.39
CA ALA A 351 -1.53 14.07 10.78
C ALA A 351 -2.24 12.83 11.35
N ILE A 352 -2.51 12.78 12.67
CA ILE A 352 -3.21 11.65 13.29
C ILE A 352 -4.72 11.66 12.97
N ILE A 353 -5.35 12.84 12.98
CA ILE A 353 -6.75 12.98 12.57
C ILE A 353 -6.94 12.44 11.15
N MET A 354 -6.04 12.83 10.24
CA MET A 354 -6.03 12.32 8.88
C MET A 354 -5.91 10.78 8.84
N ASP A 355 -4.94 10.20 9.56
CA ASP A 355 -4.75 8.74 9.61
C ASP A 355 -6.01 7.99 10.07
N VAL A 356 -6.69 8.52 11.08
CA VAL A 356 -7.93 7.94 11.63
C VAL A 356 -9.07 8.00 10.62
N MET A 357 -9.30 9.17 10.02
CA MET A 357 -10.38 9.35 9.04
C MET A 357 -10.18 8.48 7.80
N PHE A 358 -8.97 8.48 7.23
CA PHE A 358 -8.64 7.66 6.06
C PHE A 358 -8.67 6.17 6.39
N GLY A 359 -8.02 5.78 7.49
CA GLY A 359 -7.89 4.39 7.87
C GLY A 359 -9.21 3.74 8.27
N GLY A 360 -10.09 4.47 8.96
CA GLY A 360 -11.34 3.94 9.51
C GLY A 360 -12.53 3.93 8.55
N THR A 361 -12.56 4.84 7.56
CA THR A 361 -13.72 4.99 6.67
C THR A 361 -13.69 3.98 5.52
N GLU A 362 -12.79 4.17 4.55
CA GLU A 362 -12.83 3.41 3.29
C GLU A 362 -12.55 1.91 3.48
N THR A 363 -11.69 1.54 4.44
CA THR A 363 -11.33 0.13 4.67
C THR A 363 -12.51 -0.70 5.15
N VAL A 364 -13.29 -0.17 6.10
CA VAL A 364 -14.47 -0.84 6.66
C VAL A 364 -15.60 -0.82 5.63
N ALA A 365 -15.82 0.30 4.95
CA ALA A 365 -16.81 0.41 3.88
C ALA A 365 -16.57 -0.63 2.78
N SER A 366 -15.33 -0.73 2.30
CA SER A 366 -14.92 -1.70 1.29
C SER A 366 -15.16 -3.14 1.75
N ALA A 367 -14.82 -3.47 3.01
CA ALA A 367 -15.02 -4.81 3.55
C ALA A 367 -16.52 -5.20 3.64
N ILE A 368 -17.39 -4.27 4.06
CA ILE A 368 -18.84 -4.51 4.11
C ILE A 368 -19.40 -4.67 2.69
N GLU A 369 -19.01 -3.80 1.76
CA GLU A 369 -19.47 -3.85 0.37
C GLU A 369 -19.04 -5.15 -0.33
N TRP A 370 -17.80 -5.61 -0.11
CA TRP A 370 -17.32 -6.89 -0.61
C TRP A 370 -18.05 -8.08 0.01
N ALA A 371 -18.39 -8.03 1.30
CA ALA A 371 -19.17 -9.09 1.94
C ALA A 371 -20.56 -9.22 1.32
N LEU A 372 -21.28 -8.11 1.16
CA LEU A 372 -22.60 -8.09 0.51
C LEU A 372 -22.50 -8.56 -0.94
N THR A 373 -21.48 -8.11 -1.67
CA THR A 373 -21.23 -8.54 -3.05
C THR A 373 -21.04 -10.05 -3.14
N GLU A 374 -20.16 -10.63 -2.33
CA GLU A 374 -19.88 -12.06 -2.39
C GLU A 374 -21.09 -12.92 -2.00
N LEU A 375 -21.87 -12.45 -1.02
CA LEU A 375 -23.11 -13.11 -0.63
C LEU A 375 -24.18 -13.03 -1.74
N MET A 376 -24.33 -11.89 -2.42
CA MET A 376 -25.27 -11.76 -3.54
C MET A 376 -24.80 -12.49 -4.80
N HIS A 377 -23.48 -12.62 -4.99
CA HIS A 377 -22.87 -13.44 -6.04
C HIS A 377 -22.99 -14.95 -5.72
N THR A 378 -23.12 -15.31 -4.44
CA THR A 378 -23.20 -16.70 -3.94
C THR A 378 -24.47 -16.94 -3.12
N PRO A 379 -25.65 -17.09 -3.76
CA PRO A 379 -26.95 -17.14 -3.07
C PRO A 379 -27.06 -18.23 -2.01
N GLU A 380 -26.36 -19.35 -2.17
CA GLU A 380 -26.32 -20.44 -1.18
C GLU A 380 -25.70 -19.97 0.14
N ALA A 381 -24.60 -19.20 0.07
CA ALA A 381 -23.95 -18.65 1.25
C ALA A 381 -24.81 -17.59 1.94
N LEU A 382 -25.48 -16.73 1.15
CA LEU A 382 -26.46 -15.75 1.66
C LEU A 382 -27.61 -16.45 2.40
N LYS A 383 -28.18 -17.49 1.81
CA LYS A 383 -29.25 -18.27 2.43
C LYS A 383 -28.79 -18.91 3.74
N CYS A 384 -27.58 -19.48 3.78
CA CYS A 384 -27.03 -20.09 5.00
C CYS A 384 -26.89 -19.08 6.14
N VAL A 385 -26.30 -17.90 5.90
CA VAL A 385 -26.13 -16.88 6.96
C VAL A 385 -27.48 -16.31 7.40
N GLN A 386 -28.41 -16.13 6.46
CA GLN A 386 -29.76 -15.68 6.78
C GLN A 386 -30.55 -16.72 7.58
N GLN A 387 -30.37 -18.01 7.29
CA GLN A 387 -30.98 -19.09 8.07
C GLN A 387 -30.41 -19.13 9.50
N GLU A 388 -29.08 -19.04 9.66
CA GLU A 388 -28.46 -18.97 10.98
C GLU A 388 -29.03 -17.82 11.82
N LEU A 389 -29.20 -16.64 11.21
CA LEU A 389 -29.80 -15.48 11.89
C LEU A 389 -31.24 -15.77 12.34
N ALA A 390 -32.06 -16.38 11.48
CA ALA A 390 -33.43 -16.74 11.84
C ALA A 390 -33.49 -17.79 12.96
N ASP A 391 -32.57 -18.76 12.96
CA ASP A 391 -32.54 -19.85 13.95
C ASP A 391 -32.04 -19.37 15.32
N VAL A 392 -31.06 -18.46 15.34
CA VAL A 392 -30.45 -17.96 16.59
C VAL A 392 -31.23 -16.79 17.19
N VAL A 393 -31.68 -15.85 16.36
CA VAL A 393 -32.27 -14.58 16.79
C VAL A 393 -33.80 -14.61 16.71
N GLY A 394 -34.35 -15.25 15.67
CA GLY A 394 -35.77 -15.19 15.31
C GLY A 394 -36.10 -13.98 14.43
N LEU A 395 -37.35 -13.87 13.97
CA LEU A 395 -37.81 -12.76 13.11
C LEU A 395 -38.62 -11.69 13.87
N ASP A 396 -38.89 -11.92 15.15
CA ASP A 396 -39.75 -11.07 15.99
C ASP A 396 -39.01 -9.95 16.72
N ARG A 397 -37.68 -9.89 16.57
CA ARG A 397 -36.82 -8.84 17.15
C ARG A 397 -35.59 -8.60 16.28
N ARG A 398 -34.90 -7.50 16.53
CA ARG A 398 -33.57 -7.24 15.95
C ARG A 398 -32.49 -8.05 16.66
N VAL A 399 -31.39 -8.23 15.95
CA VAL A 399 -30.18 -8.87 16.48
C VAL A 399 -29.56 -7.97 17.55
N GLU A 400 -29.12 -8.58 18.64
CA GLU A 400 -28.44 -7.89 19.74
C GLU A 400 -26.99 -8.39 19.84
N GLU A 401 -26.11 -7.62 20.49
CA GLU A 401 -24.71 -8.00 20.67
C GLU A 401 -24.53 -9.34 21.39
N SER A 402 -25.45 -9.68 22.30
CA SER A 402 -25.44 -10.96 23.03
C SER A 402 -25.62 -12.18 22.12
N ASP A 403 -26.17 -11.99 20.91
CA ASP A 403 -26.36 -13.06 19.93
C ASP A 403 -25.09 -13.36 19.14
N PHE A 404 -24.14 -12.41 19.03
CA PHE A 404 -22.97 -12.50 18.16
C PHE A 404 -22.11 -13.72 18.47
N GLU A 405 -22.02 -14.12 19.74
CA GLU A 405 -21.26 -15.30 20.14
C GLU A 405 -21.75 -16.57 19.44
N LYS A 406 -23.06 -16.67 19.17
CA LYS A 406 -23.75 -17.83 18.59
C LYS A 406 -23.74 -17.84 17.05
N LEU A 407 -23.52 -16.69 16.42
CA LEU A 407 -23.51 -16.54 14.95
C LEU A 407 -22.18 -17.04 14.36
N THR A 408 -22.06 -18.35 14.20
CA THR A 408 -20.83 -19.05 13.83
C THR A 408 -20.53 -18.94 12.33
N TYR A 409 -21.52 -19.20 11.49
CA TYR A 409 -21.40 -19.10 10.03
C TYR A 409 -21.24 -17.64 9.58
N PHE A 410 -21.91 -16.69 10.23
CA PHE A 410 -21.68 -15.25 10.02
C PHE A 410 -20.21 -14.85 10.22
N LYS A 411 -19.58 -15.29 11.31
CA LYS A 411 -18.14 -15.05 11.54
C LYS A 411 -17.27 -15.67 10.45
N CYS A 412 -17.68 -16.82 9.92
CA CYS A 412 -16.99 -17.46 8.79
C CYS A 412 -17.13 -16.63 7.51
N VAL A 413 -18.30 -16.03 7.27
CA VAL A 413 -18.52 -15.09 6.15
C VAL A 413 -17.59 -13.88 6.27
N VAL A 414 -17.51 -13.26 7.45
CA VAL A 414 -16.61 -12.12 7.69
C VAL A 414 -15.15 -12.49 7.41
N LYS A 415 -14.70 -13.64 7.93
CA LYS A 415 -13.33 -14.13 7.68
C LYS A 415 -13.06 -14.41 6.21
N GLU A 416 -13.99 -15.06 5.51
CA GLU A 416 -13.83 -15.38 4.09
C GLU A 416 -13.83 -14.14 3.20
N THR A 417 -14.66 -13.14 3.52
CA THR A 417 -14.60 -11.83 2.87
C THR A 417 -13.23 -11.19 3.04
N LEU A 418 -12.70 -11.12 4.26
CA LEU A 418 -11.39 -10.51 4.53
C LEU A 418 -10.23 -11.31 3.91
N ARG A 419 -10.40 -12.62 3.72
CA ARG A 419 -9.42 -13.47 3.03
C ARG A 419 -9.37 -13.12 1.54
N LEU A 420 -10.53 -13.12 0.87
CA LEU A 420 -10.60 -12.84 -0.55
C LEU A 420 -10.38 -11.36 -0.87
N HIS A 421 -10.88 -10.47 -0.04
CA HIS A 421 -10.88 -9.03 -0.28
C HIS A 421 -10.24 -8.29 0.89
N PRO A 422 -8.93 -8.49 1.15
CA PRO A 422 -8.24 -7.70 2.15
C PRO A 422 -8.27 -6.22 1.72
N PRO A 423 -8.83 -5.30 2.53
CA PRO A 423 -9.00 -3.91 2.11
C PRO A 423 -7.68 -3.23 1.69
N ILE A 424 -6.56 -3.64 2.31
CA ILE A 424 -5.20 -3.25 1.94
C ILE A 424 -4.47 -4.51 1.43
N PRO A 425 -4.51 -4.78 0.11
CA PRO A 425 -3.98 -6.04 -0.42
C PRO A 425 -2.44 -6.09 -0.45
N VAL A 426 -1.77 -4.94 -0.45
CA VAL A 426 -0.30 -4.82 -0.40
C VAL A 426 0.09 -3.84 0.68
N SER A 427 0.83 -4.31 1.69
CA SER A 427 1.35 -3.46 2.77
C SER A 427 2.83 -3.13 2.54
N LEU A 428 3.22 -1.89 2.85
CA LEU A 428 4.54 -1.35 2.50
C LEU A 428 5.45 -1.22 3.73
N HIS A 429 6.65 -1.77 3.66
CA HIS A 429 7.65 -1.76 4.73
C HIS A 429 8.99 -1.26 4.20
N LYS A 430 9.92 -0.91 5.09
CA LYS A 430 11.29 -0.49 4.73
C LYS A 430 12.27 -1.11 5.71
N SER A 431 13.37 -1.70 5.22
CA SER A 431 14.44 -2.18 6.11
C SER A 431 15.20 -1.01 6.75
N SER A 432 15.41 -1.06 8.06
CA SER A 432 16.24 -0.10 8.81
C SER A 432 17.74 -0.39 8.67
N GLU A 433 18.11 -1.64 8.36
CA GLU A 433 19.49 -2.12 8.25
C GLU A 433 19.64 -3.25 7.21
N ASP A 434 20.89 -3.62 6.94
CA ASP A 434 21.26 -4.76 6.10
C ASP A 434 20.87 -6.06 6.80
N THR A 435 20.13 -6.95 6.13
CA THR A 435 19.77 -8.26 6.70
C THR A 435 19.79 -9.39 5.67
N LYS A 436 19.35 -10.58 6.09
CA LYS A 436 19.08 -11.74 5.23
C LYS A 436 17.67 -12.29 5.47
N VAL A 437 16.99 -12.65 4.40
CA VAL A 437 15.70 -13.38 4.42
C VAL A 437 15.87 -14.63 3.56
N GLU A 438 15.73 -15.81 4.16
CA GLU A 438 15.96 -17.11 3.52
C GLU A 438 17.27 -17.19 2.69
N GLY A 439 18.36 -16.70 3.28
CA GLY A 439 19.69 -16.72 2.63
C GLY A 439 19.93 -15.59 1.63
N TYR A 440 18.89 -14.89 1.16
CA TYR A 440 19.04 -13.71 0.31
C TYR A 440 19.39 -12.48 1.11
N HIS A 441 20.33 -11.69 0.61
CA HIS A 441 20.68 -10.41 1.20
C HIS A 441 19.64 -9.33 0.86
N ILE A 442 19.20 -8.63 1.90
CA ILE A 442 18.30 -7.48 1.81
C ILE A 442 19.08 -6.24 2.26
N PRO A 443 19.46 -5.34 1.34
CA PRO A 443 20.15 -4.11 1.72
C PRO A 443 19.30 -3.19 2.62
N LYS A 444 19.95 -2.37 3.43
CA LYS A 444 19.32 -1.27 4.17
C LYS A 444 18.53 -0.35 3.24
N GLY A 445 17.36 0.11 3.70
CA GLY A 445 16.48 1.00 2.95
C GLY A 445 15.71 0.32 1.82
N THR A 446 15.75 -1.01 1.73
CA THR A 446 14.93 -1.78 0.77
C THR A 446 13.46 -1.57 1.09
N ARG A 447 12.67 -1.19 0.08
CA ARG A 447 11.21 -1.14 0.15
C ARG A 447 10.67 -2.56 0.06
N VAL A 448 9.77 -2.95 0.95
CA VAL A 448 9.21 -4.30 1.02
C VAL A 448 7.71 -4.23 0.83
N MET A 449 7.17 -4.98 -0.12
CA MET A 449 5.75 -5.08 -0.44
C MET A 449 5.25 -6.45 0.02
N VAL A 450 4.48 -6.53 1.10
CA VAL A 450 3.85 -7.78 1.54
C VAL A 450 2.47 -7.87 0.88
N ASN A 451 2.33 -8.80 -0.05
CA ASN A 451 1.13 -9.00 -0.86
C ASN A 451 0.17 -9.99 -0.19
N ALA A 452 -0.66 -9.47 0.72
CA ALA A 452 -1.69 -10.24 1.41
C ALA A 452 -2.69 -10.87 0.42
N TYR A 453 -2.98 -10.22 -0.72
CA TYR A 453 -3.85 -10.78 -1.75
C TYR A 453 -3.32 -12.11 -2.31
N ALA A 454 -2.02 -12.18 -2.61
CA ALA A 454 -1.39 -13.40 -3.09
C ALA A 454 -1.32 -14.47 -1.99
N ILE A 455 -0.90 -14.08 -0.78
CA ILE A 455 -0.79 -14.97 0.39
C ILE A 455 -2.13 -15.64 0.71
N ASN A 456 -3.21 -14.85 0.76
CA ASN A 456 -4.55 -15.34 1.05
C ASN A 456 -5.13 -16.21 -0.07
N ARG A 457 -4.43 -16.34 -1.21
CA ARG A 457 -4.79 -17.17 -2.37
C ARG A 457 -3.74 -18.24 -2.69
N ASP A 458 -2.78 -18.47 -1.80
CA ASP A 458 -1.79 -19.51 -1.99
C ASP A 458 -2.45 -20.90 -1.90
N LYS A 459 -2.40 -21.63 -3.03
CA LYS A 459 -2.94 -22.98 -3.18
C LYS A 459 -2.29 -24.03 -2.25
N ASN A 460 -1.13 -23.73 -1.66
CA ASN A 460 -0.51 -24.60 -0.66
C ASN A 460 -1.22 -24.52 0.70
N TYR A 461 -1.97 -23.43 0.96
CA TYR A 461 -2.64 -23.15 2.23
C TYR A 461 -4.16 -23.11 2.11
N TRP A 462 -4.68 -22.76 0.93
CA TRP A 462 -6.10 -22.56 0.70
C TRP A 462 -6.61 -23.48 -0.41
N GLU A 463 -7.52 -24.38 -0.07
CA GLU A 463 -8.29 -25.20 -1.01
C GLU A 463 -9.25 -24.32 -1.83
N ASP A 464 -9.23 -24.44 -3.15
CA ASP A 464 -9.98 -23.57 -4.08
C ASP A 464 -9.87 -22.08 -3.70
N PRO A 465 -8.64 -21.50 -3.78
CA PRO A 465 -8.31 -20.22 -3.16
C PRO A 465 -9.11 -19.03 -3.70
N ASN A 466 -9.64 -19.13 -4.91
CA ASN A 466 -10.40 -18.06 -5.56
C ASN A 466 -11.91 -18.16 -5.32
N THR A 467 -12.40 -19.24 -4.69
CA THR A 467 -13.82 -19.46 -4.44
C THR A 467 -14.21 -18.91 -3.08
N PHE A 468 -15.29 -18.12 -3.03
CA PHE A 468 -15.92 -17.69 -1.79
C PHE A 468 -16.62 -18.86 -1.10
N ASN A 469 -15.98 -19.40 -0.07
CA ASN A 469 -16.48 -20.54 0.68
C ASN A 469 -16.30 -20.31 2.20
N PRO A 470 -17.28 -19.67 2.88
CA PRO A 470 -17.23 -19.43 4.31
C PRO A 470 -16.99 -20.70 5.13
N SER A 471 -17.56 -21.84 4.71
CA SER A 471 -17.48 -23.11 5.44
C SER A 471 -16.04 -23.60 5.69
N ARG A 472 -15.04 -23.09 4.96
CA ARG A 472 -13.63 -23.40 5.23
C ARG A 472 -13.18 -22.97 6.63
N PHE A 473 -13.81 -21.93 7.19
CA PHE A 473 -13.51 -21.43 8.54
C PHE A 473 -14.28 -22.17 9.66
N LEU A 474 -15.18 -23.10 9.32
CA LEU A 474 -15.81 -24.00 10.29
C LEU A 474 -14.87 -25.12 10.74
N LYS A 475 -13.82 -25.41 9.95
CA LYS A 475 -12.86 -26.48 10.27
C LYS A 475 -12.12 -26.14 11.57
N ASN A 476 -11.96 -27.13 12.45
CA ASN A 476 -11.17 -26.96 13.68
C ASN A 476 -9.74 -26.54 13.33
N GLY A 477 -9.24 -25.48 13.97
CA GLY A 477 -7.92 -24.93 13.70
C GLY A 477 -7.81 -24.10 12.42
N ALA A 478 -8.93 -23.68 11.82
CA ALA A 478 -8.92 -22.75 10.70
C ALA A 478 -8.13 -21.47 11.04
N PRO A 479 -7.42 -20.87 10.06
CA PRO A 479 -6.59 -19.69 10.29
C PRO A 479 -7.34 -18.53 10.97
N ASP A 480 -6.67 -17.81 11.86
CA ASP A 480 -7.19 -16.60 12.48
C ASP A 480 -6.18 -15.44 12.37
N PHE A 481 -6.70 -14.22 12.29
CA PHE A 481 -5.87 -13.00 12.20
C PHE A 481 -5.40 -12.50 13.58
N LYS A 482 -5.58 -13.30 14.65
CA LYS A 482 -5.17 -12.97 16.03
C LYS A 482 -3.69 -13.20 16.35
N GLY A 483 -2.86 -13.52 15.34
CA GLY A 483 -1.40 -13.37 15.44
C GLY A 483 -0.55 -14.63 15.36
N SER A 484 -0.93 -15.65 14.58
CA SER A 484 -0.07 -16.83 14.35
C SER A 484 -0.17 -17.42 12.94
N ASN A 485 -1.23 -17.10 12.20
CA ASN A 485 -1.44 -17.58 10.85
C ASN A 485 -0.98 -16.53 9.84
N TYR A 486 0.14 -16.78 9.17
CA TYR A 486 0.70 -15.88 8.16
C TYR A 486 0.11 -16.12 6.76
N GLU A 487 -0.70 -17.17 6.61
CA GLU A 487 -1.57 -17.46 5.49
C GLU A 487 -2.85 -16.60 5.48
N PHE A 488 -3.13 -15.88 6.56
CA PHE A 488 -4.30 -15.00 6.69
C PHE A 488 -3.95 -13.66 7.35
N LEU A 489 -3.67 -12.62 6.55
CA LEU A 489 -3.13 -11.34 7.02
C LEU A 489 -3.99 -10.09 6.70
N PRO A 490 -5.32 -10.08 6.96
CA PRO A 490 -6.18 -8.95 6.60
C PRO A 490 -5.86 -7.66 7.37
N PHE A 491 -5.21 -7.76 8.53
CA PHE A 491 -4.82 -6.63 9.38
C PHE A 491 -3.29 -6.46 9.51
N GLY A 492 -2.53 -7.12 8.64
CA GLY A 492 -1.07 -7.22 8.78
C GLY A 492 -0.64 -7.99 10.04
N SER A 493 0.60 -7.80 10.47
CA SER A 493 1.15 -8.45 11.68
C SER A 493 2.34 -7.64 12.24
N GLY A 494 2.83 -8.05 13.42
CA GLY A 494 3.97 -7.44 14.09
C GLY A 494 3.72 -6.02 14.58
N ARG A 495 4.80 -5.23 14.70
CA ARG A 495 4.75 -3.83 15.15
C ARG A 495 3.79 -2.96 14.33
N ARG A 496 3.62 -3.25 13.04
CA ARG A 496 2.77 -2.46 12.11
C ARG A 496 1.37 -3.06 11.89
N SER A 497 0.93 -3.97 12.75
CA SER A 497 -0.44 -4.47 12.72
C SER A 497 -1.46 -3.33 12.83
N CYS A 498 -2.66 -3.51 12.30
CA CYS A 498 -3.70 -2.48 12.33
C CYS A 498 -4.06 -2.09 13.78
N PRO A 499 -3.93 -0.81 14.18
CA PRO A 499 -4.32 -0.38 15.52
C PRO A 499 -5.85 -0.33 15.70
N GLY A 500 -6.59 -0.10 14.61
CA GLY A 500 -8.06 -0.03 14.59
C GLY A 500 -8.77 -1.36 14.35
N MET A 501 -8.06 -2.50 14.39
CA MET A 501 -8.62 -3.82 14.07
C MET A 501 -9.90 -4.13 14.84
N GLN A 502 -9.94 -3.87 16.14
CA GLN A 502 -11.11 -4.20 16.96
C GLN A 502 -12.32 -3.34 16.58
N LEU A 503 -12.12 -2.02 16.46
CA LEU A 503 -13.19 -1.08 16.13
C LEU A 503 -13.73 -1.34 14.72
N GLY A 504 -12.84 -1.53 13.75
CA GLY A 504 -13.23 -1.81 12.37
C GLY A 504 -13.97 -3.15 12.21
N LEU A 505 -13.53 -4.21 12.91
CA LEU A 505 -14.23 -5.50 12.88
C LEU A 505 -15.64 -5.41 13.44
N TYR A 506 -15.81 -4.75 14.58
CA TYR A 506 -17.14 -4.57 15.16
C TYR A 506 -18.05 -3.70 14.28
N ALA A 507 -17.54 -2.59 13.71
CA ALA A 507 -18.31 -1.77 12.80
C ALA A 507 -18.75 -2.58 11.56
N MET A 508 -17.84 -3.37 10.98
CA MET A 508 -18.15 -4.29 9.90
C MET A 508 -19.20 -5.33 10.31
N GLU A 509 -19.01 -6.00 11.45
CA GLU A 509 -19.90 -7.05 11.94
C GLU A 509 -21.29 -6.50 12.28
N MET A 510 -21.38 -5.39 13.00
CA MET A 510 -22.63 -4.71 13.36
C MET A 510 -23.41 -4.27 12.13
N ALA A 511 -22.75 -3.64 11.16
CA ALA A 511 -23.39 -3.22 9.92
C ALA A 511 -23.89 -4.43 9.11
N LEU A 512 -23.01 -5.40 8.87
CA LEU A 512 -23.30 -6.54 8.02
C LEU A 512 -24.40 -7.43 8.63
N VAL A 513 -24.35 -7.71 9.93
CA VAL A 513 -25.36 -8.55 10.58
C VAL A 513 -26.73 -7.91 10.52
N HIS A 514 -26.83 -6.58 10.71
CA HIS A 514 -28.10 -5.86 10.64
C HIS A 514 -28.62 -5.81 9.21
N LEU A 515 -27.77 -5.55 8.22
CA LEU A 515 -28.17 -5.56 6.81
C LEU A 515 -28.68 -6.94 6.37
N LEU A 516 -28.07 -8.04 6.84
CA LEU A 516 -28.47 -9.40 6.50
C LEU A 516 -29.70 -9.90 7.28
N HIS A 517 -29.87 -9.44 8.52
CA HIS A 517 -30.97 -9.84 9.37
C HIS A 517 -32.24 -9.04 9.07
N CYS A 518 -32.12 -7.72 8.97
CA CYS A 518 -33.26 -6.81 8.81
C CYS A 518 -33.85 -6.85 7.39
N PHE A 519 -33.06 -7.22 6.37
CA PHE A 519 -33.46 -7.11 4.97
C PHE A 519 -33.20 -8.37 4.15
N THR A 520 -34.07 -8.59 3.18
CA THR A 520 -33.81 -9.43 2.00
C THR A 520 -33.32 -8.53 0.88
N TRP A 521 -32.29 -8.97 0.15
CA TRP A 521 -31.63 -8.19 -0.88
C TRP A 521 -31.82 -8.84 -2.25
N GLU A 522 -32.29 -8.05 -3.21
CA GLU A 522 -32.43 -8.46 -4.60
C GLU A 522 -31.54 -7.60 -5.51
N LEU A 523 -31.01 -8.20 -6.58
CA LEU A 523 -30.29 -7.44 -7.59
C LEU A 523 -31.31 -6.68 -8.47
N PRO A 524 -31.00 -5.44 -8.87
CA PRO A 524 -31.93 -4.61 -9.65
C PRO A 524 -32.19 -5.22 -11.03
N ASP A 525 -33.35 -4.90 -11.60
CA ASP A 525 -33.73 -5.20 -12.99
C ASP A 525 -33.62 -6.69 -13.38
N GLY A 526 -33.72 -7.61 -12.42
CA GLY A 526 -33.61 -9.05 -12.67
C GLY A 526 -32.20 -9.52 -13.01
N MET A 527 -31.18 -8.72 -12.70
CA MET A 527 -29.77 -9.07 -12.85
C MET A 527 -29.45 -10.38 -12.12
N LYS A 528 -28.65 -11.23 -12.76
CA LYS A 528 -28.22 -12.51 -12.20
C LYS A 528 -26.98 -12.34 -11.32
N PRO A 529 -26.78 -13.19 -10.31
CA PRO A 529 -25.56 -13.19 -9.48
C PRO A 529 -24.25 -13.18 -10.29
N SER A 530 -24.18 -13.94 -11.39
CA SER A 530 -23.01 -14.04 -12.27
C SER A 530 -22.70 -12.77 -13.08
N GLU A 531 -23.62 -11.80 -13.10
CA GLU A 531 -23.48 -10.55 -13.84
C GLU A 531 -22.92 -9.41 -12.95
N ILE A 532 -22.76 -9.65 -11.65
CA ILE A 532 -22.14 -8.70 -10.72
C ILE A 532 -20.67 -8.51 -11.11
N ASP A 533 -20.23 -7.26 -11.25
CA ASP A 533 -18.82 -6.94 -11.45
C ASP A 533 -18.01 -7.31 -10.20
N MET A 534 -16.97 -8.13 -10.39
CA MET A 534 -16.05 -8.55 -9.32
C MET A 534 -14.68 -7.86 -9.42
N GLY A 535 -14.62 -6.72 -10.13
CA GLY A 535 -13.42 -5.91 -10.29
C GLY A 535 -13.12 -5.07 -9.05
N ASP A 536 -11.83 -4.83 -8.80
CA ASP A 536 -11.33 -3.90 -7.79
C ASP A 536 -10.57 -2.73 -8.42
N VAL A 537 -10.49 -1.62 -7.70
CA VAL A 537 -9.60 -0.51 -8.04
C VAL A 537 -8.24 -0.75 -7.38
N TYR A 538 -7.16 -0.54 -8.12
CA TYR A 538 -5.82 -0.55 -7.55
C TYR A 538 -5.48 0.81 -6.91
N GLY A 539 -5.03 0.77 -5.66
CA GLY A 539 -4.61 1.95 -4.89
C GLY A 539 -4.03 1.55 -3.53
N LEU A 540 -4.08 2.48 -2.56
CA LEU A 540 -3.76 2.16 -1.16
C LEU A 540 -4.74 1.13 -0.58
N THR A 541 -6.00 1.25 -0.97
CA THR A 541 -7.09 0.31 -0.69
C THR A 541 -7.56 -0.35 -1.99
N ALA A 542 -8.36 -1.41 -1.87
CA ALA A 542 -8.97 -2.12 -3.01
C ALA A 542 -10.51 -2.14 -2.93
N PRO A 543 -11.20 -0.98 -3.04
CA PRO A 543 -12.65 -0.95 -3.16
C PRO A 543 -13.11 -1.56 -4.49
N LYS A 544 -14.40 -1.91 -4.58
CA LYS A 544 -15.00 -2.36 -5.84
C LYS A 544 -14.85 -1.32 -6.94
N ALA A 545 -14.61 -1.79 -8.16
CA ALA A 545 -14.55 -0.94 -9.36
C ALA A 545 -15.93 -0.35 -9.70
N ILE A 546 -16.97 -1.17 -9.61
CA ILE A 546 -18.36 -0.76 -9.78
C ILE A 546 -19.08 -0.96 -8.44
N ARG A 547 -19.73 0.11 -7.94
CA ARG A 547 -20.45 0.05 -6.66
C ARG A 547 -21.61 -0.95 -6.73
N LEU A 548 -21.79 -1.70 -5.65
CA LEU A 548 -22.91 -2.63 -5.55
C LEU A 548 -24.22 -1.86 -5.38
N VAL A 549 -25.21 -2.16 -6.22
CA VAL A 549 -26.58 -1.67 -6.10
C VAL A 549 -27.50 -2.85 -5.84
N ALA A 550 -28.37 -2.74 -4.85
CA ALA A 550 -29.34 -3.78 -4.49
C ALA A 550 -30.63 -3.17 -3.95
N VAL A 551 -31.72 -3.92 -4.04
CA VAL A 551 -33.06 -3.52 -3.58
C VAL A 551 -33.33 -4.20 -2.23
N PRO A 552 -33.46 -3.44 -1.12
CA PRO A 552 -33.81 -3.99 0.18
C PRO A 552 -35.32 -4.20 0.30
N THR A 553 -35.73 -5.27 0.98
CA THR A 553 -37.09 -5.46 1.49
C THR A 553 -37.03 -5.91 2.95
N PRO A 554 -37.84 -5.34 3.87
CA PRO A 554 -37.87 -5.75 5.26
C PRO A 554 -38.13 -7.25 5.42
N ARG A 555 -37.32 -7.90 6.25
CA ARG A 555 -37.38 -9.34 6.53
C ARG A 555 -37.99 -9.65 7.90
N LEU A 556 -37.85 -8.74 8.87
CA LEU A 556 -38.35 -8.93 10.23
C LEU A 556 -39.84 -8.62 10.34
N LEU A 557 -40.49 -9.25 11.31
CA LEU A 557 -41.90 -9.03 11.66
C LEU A 557 -42.06 -7.85 12.64
N CYS A 558 -40.99 -7.49 13.34
CA CYS A 558 -40.96 -6.30 14.20
C CYS A 558 -40.69 -5.02 13.40
N PRO A 559 -41.14 -3.85 13.89
CA PRO A 559 -40.78 -2.56 13.30
C PRO A 559 -39.26 -2.37 13.27
N LEU A 560 -38.74 -1.82 12.17
CA LEU A 560 -37.33 -1.45 12.02
C LEU A 560 -37.04 -0.03 12.51
N TYR A 561 -38.08 0.79 12.71
CA TYR A 561 -37.99 2.19 13.12
C TYR A 561 -39.28 2.67 13.81
#